data_AF-A0A061NRE0-F1
#
_entry.id   AF-A0A061NRE0-F1
#
_cell.length_a   1.000
_cell.length_b   1.000
_cell.length_c   1.000
_cell.angle_alpha   90.00
_cell.angle_beta   90.00
_cell.angle_gamma   90.00
#
_symmetry.space_group_name_H-M   'P 1'
#
loop_
_entity.id
_entity.type
_entity.pdbx_description
1 polymer ?
#
loop_
_entity_poly.entity_id
_entity_poly.type
_entity_poly.pdbx_seq_one_letter_code
_entity_poly.pdbx_strand_id
1 'polypeptide(L)'
;MFISAFNFEAVYYNGIAFAILFFATRILLHILASMLDFVSHLPVLRSVNRLLGGALGFVEAYLIVFVLLIVAALLPVDAVQQTIGNSSIARLIIDHTPFLSGWLQELWISPVDVD
;
A
#
# COMPACT_ATOMS: atom_id res chain seq x y z
N MET A 1 -1.22 -16.64 48.34
CA MET A 1 -2.68 -16.80 48.26
C MET A 1 -3.18 -16.36 46.87
N PHE A 2 -2.68 -16.98 45.79
CA PHE A 2 -3.11 -16.69 44.42
C PHE A 2 -3.79 -17.90 43.75
N ILE A 3 -3.58 -19.10 44.30
CA ILE A 3 -4.13 -20.35 43.76
C ILE A 3 -5.57 -20.61 44.28
N SER A 4 -5.98 -19.94 45.35
CA SER A 4 -7.31 -20.10 45.97
C SER A 4 -8.45 -19.39 45.23
N ALA A 5 -8.15 -18.54 44.24
CA ALA A 5 -9.13 -17.82 43.42
C ALA A 5 -9.40 -18.48 42.05
N PHE A 6 -8.78 -19.63 41.78
CA PHE A 6 -9.20 -20.47 40.66
C PHE A 6 -10.53 -21.12 41.03
N ASN A 7 -11.62 -20.41 40.75
CA ASN A 7 -12.93 -21.01 40.61
C ASN A 7 -12.85 -21.95 39.39
N PHE A 8 -12.37 -23.18 39.61
CA PHE A 8 -12.18 -24.18 38.55
C PHE A 8 -13.46 -24.39 37.75
N GLU A 9 -14.60 -24.25 38.41
CA GLU A 9 -15.93 -24.26 37.79
C GLU A 9 -16.14 -23.06 36.85
N ALA A 10 -15.79 -21.84 37.26
CA ALA A 10 -15.87 -20.66 36.39
C ALA A 10 -14.88 -20.75 35.22
N VAL A 11 -13.66 -21.24 35.43
CA VAL A 11 -12.68 -21.44 34.36
C VAL A 11 -13.14 -22.52 33.38
N TYR A 12 -13.79 -23.57 33.88
CA TYR A 12 -14.38 -24.63 33.07
C TYR A 12 -15.53 -24.10 32.19
N TYR A 13 -16.51 -23.41 32.78
CA TYR A 13 -17.63 -22.84 32.03
C TYR A 13 -17.18 -21.74 31.06
N ASN A 14 -16.29 -20.85 31.47
CA ASN A 14 -15.76 -19.79 30.60
C ASN A 14 -14.90 -20.37 29.48
N GLY A 15 -14.11 -21.41 29.75
CA GLY A 15 -13.31 -22.12 28.74
C GLY A 15 -14.17 -22.81 27.69
N ILE A 16 -15.25 -23.49 28.11
CA ILE A 16 -16.21 -24.12 27.21
C ILE A 16 -16.98 -23.07 26.40
N ALA A 17 -17.45 -22.00 27.03
CA ALA A 17 -18.14 -20.90 26.35
C ALA A 17 -17.22 -20.22 25.32
N PHE A 18 -15.95 -19.98 25.67
CA PHE A 18 -14.94 -19.47 24.74
C PHE A 18 -14.73 -20.42 23.57
N ALA A 19 -14.58 -21.72 23.81
CA ALA A 19 -14.41 -22.70 22.75
C ALA A 19 -15.62 -22.70 21.79
N ILE A 20 -16.84 -22.74 22.33
CA ILE A 20 -18.07 -22.72 21.52
C ILE A 20 -18.16 -21.43 20.71
N LEU A 21 -17.96 -20.27 21.34
CA LEU A 21 -18.01 -18.97 20.64
C LEU A 21 -16.90 -18.83 19.61
N PHE A 22 -15.70 -19.31 19.90
CA PHE A 22 -14.57 -19.29 18.98
C PHE A 22 -14.86 -20.12 17.74
N PHE A 23 -15.32 -21.37 17.91
CA PHE A 23 -15.67 -22.22 16.78
C PHE A 23 -16.87 -21.67 16.01
N ALA A 24 -17.93 -21.21 16.69
CA ALA A 24 -19.09 -20.62 16.04
C ALA A 24 -18.71 -19.38 15.22
N THR A 25 -17.96 -18.44 15.81
CA THR A 25 -17.50 -17.23 15.14
C THR A 25 -16.57 -17.57 13.97
N ARG A 26 -15.65 -18.52 14.15
CA ARG A 26 -14.75 -18.97 13.07
C ARG A 26 -15.52 -19.57 11.90
N ILE A 27 -16.53 -20.40 12.17
CA ILE A 27 -17.40 -20.97 11.13
C ILE A 27 -18.17 -19.86 10.42
N LEU A 28 -18.75 -18.91 11.16
CA LEU A 28 -19.46 -17.76 10.57
C LEU A 28 -18.54 -16.90 9.69
N LEU A 29 -17.35 -16.57 10.17
CA LEU A 29 -16.35 -15.83 9.39
C LEU A 29 -15.94 -16.59 8.13
N HIS A 30 -15.80 -17.91 8.21
CA HIS A 30 -15.45 -18.73 7.05
C HIS A 30 -16.58 -18.76 6.01
N ILE A 31 -17.84 -18.84 6.46
CA ILE A 31 -19.00 -18.73 5.57
C ILE A 31 -19.05 -17.36 4.92
N LEU A 32 -18.87 -16.28 5.68
CA LEU A 32 -18.83 -14.92 5.16
C LEU A 32 -17.68 -14.71 4.17
N ALA A 33 -16.50 -15.25 4.46
CA ALA A 33 -15.36 -15.21 3.55
C ALA A 33 -15.65 -15.97 2.24
N SER A 34 -16.23 -17.16 2.32
CA SER A 34 -16.64 -17.93 1.14
C SER A 34 -17.73 -17.24 0.32
N MET A 35 -18.65 -16.52 0.97
CA MET A 35 -19.64 -15.66 0.30
C MET A 35 -18.96 -14.46 -0.38
N LEU A 36 -17.91 -13.88 0.23
CA LEU A 36 -17.13 -12.83 -0.40
C LEU A 36 -16.30 -13.36 -1.57
N ASP A 37 -15.87 -14.62 -1.54
CA ASP A 37 -15.29 -15.27 -2.71
C ASP A 37 -16.28 -15.34 -3.88
N PHE A 38 -17.59 -15.47 -3.64
CA PHE A 38 -18.58 -15.34 -4.73
C PHE A 38 -18.57 -13.94 -5.35
N VAL A 39 -18.40 -12.89 -4.54
CA VAL A 39 -18.25 -11.50 -5.01
C VAL A 39 -16.97 -11.36 -5.84
N SER A 40 -15.89 -12.07 -5.50
CA SER A 40 -14.67 -12.13 -6.31
C SER A 40 -14.86 -12.86 -7.64
N HIS A 41 -15.89 -13.71 -7.81
CA HIS A 41 -16.29 -14.32 -9.08
C HIS A 41 -17.16 -13.41 -9.95
N LEU A 42 -17.62 -12.27 -9.45
CA LEU A 42 -18.31 -11.29 -10.28
C LEU A 42 -17.31 -10.70 -11.29
N PRO A 43 -17.56 -10.85 -12.61
CA PRO A 43 -16.63 -10.43 -13.65
C PRO A 43 -16.31 -8.92 -13.59
N VAL A 44 -17.23 -8.14 -13.03
CA VAL A 44 -17.05 -6.70 -12.79
C VAL A 44 -15.98 -6.44 -11.73
N LEU A 45 -15.96 -7.15 -10.61
CA LEU A 45 -14.98 -6.92 -9.54
C LEU A 45 -13.55 -7.31 -9.96
N ARG A 46 -13.39 -8.41 -10.71
CA ARG A 46 -12.08 -8.79 -11.27
C ARG A 46 -11.57 -7.77 -12.29
N SER A 47 -12.48 -7.27 -13.13
CA SER A 47 -12.13 -6.26 -14.14
C SER A 47 -11.76 -4.92 -13.48
N VAL A 48 -12.52 -4.49 -12.47
CA VAL A 48 -12.22 -3.29 -11.67
C VAL A 48 -10.90 -3.46 -10.93
N ASN A 49 -10.66 -4.59 -10.25
CA ASN A 49 -9.39 -4.83 -9.55
C ASN A 49 -8.19 -4.84 -10.51
N ARG A 50 -8.34 -5.42 -11.70
CA ARG A 50 -7.31 -5.40 -12.75
C ARG A 50 -7.09 -4.00 -13.32
N LEU A 51 -8.15 -3.22 -13.50
CA LEU A 51 -8.07 -1.85 -14.01
C LEU A 51 -7.47 -0.91 -12.98
N LEU A 52 -7.87 -1.02 -11.71
CA LEU A 52 -7.28 -0.28 -10.60
C LEU A 52 -5.83 -0.68 -10.38
N GLY A 53 -5.51 -1.96 -10.40
CA GLY A 53 -4.12 -2.44 -10.34
C GLY A 53 -3.28 -1.94 -11.53
N GLY A 54 -3.85 -1.91 -12.73
CA GLY A 54 -3.20 -1.34 -13.92
C GLY A 54 -3.02 0.18 -13.83
N ALA A 55 -4.00 0.90 -13.32
CA ALA A 55 -3.92 2.34 -13.09
C ALA A 55 -2.89 2.67 -12.01
N LEU A 56 -2.89 1.95 -10.90
CA LEU A 56 -1.89 2.08 -9.84
C LEU A 56 -0.49 1.73 -10.35
N GLY A 57 -0.34 0.64 -11.10
CA GLY A 57 0.95 0.28 -11.72
C GLY A 57 1.43 1.30 -12.76
N PHE A 58 0.51 1.93 -13.49
CA PHE A 58 0.85 3.04 -14.39
C PHE A 58 1.34 4.26 -13.61
N VAL A 59 0.66 4.62 -12.52
CA VAL A 59 1.10 5.70 -11.62
C VAL A 59 2.46 5.38 -11.02
N GLU A 60 2.67 4.15 -10.53
CA GLU A 60 3.97 3.68 -10.01
C GLU A 60 5.08 3.80 -11.06
N ALA A 61 4.87 3.29 -12.27
CA ALA A 61 5.84 3.39 -13.36
C ALA A 61 6.14 4.84 -13.73
N TYR A 62 5.12 5.70 -13.77
CA TYR A 62 5.29 7.14 -14.01
C TYR A 62 6.18 7.79 -12.95
N LEU A 63 5.96 7.48 -11.67
CA LEU A 63 6.77 7.98 -10.56
C LEU A 63 8.23 7.51 -10.65
N ILE A 64 8.47 6.25 -11.00
CA ILE A 64 9.84 5.72 -11.20
C ILE A 64 10.54 6.48 -12.33
N VAL A 65 9.88 6.66 -13.47
CA VAL A 65 10.43 7.42 -14.61
C VAL A 65 10.71 8.88 -14.23
N PHE A 66 9.80 9.52 -13.50
CA PHE A 66 10.01 10.88 -12.99
C PHE A 66 11.27 10.98 -12.13
N VAL A 67 11.45 10.08 -11.16
CA VAL A 67 12.65 10.06 -10.30
C VAL A 67 13.91 9.87 -11.12
N LEU A 68 13.92 8.92 -12.06
CA LEU A 68 15.07 8.69 -12.95
C LEU A 68 15.43 9.92 -13.79
N LEU A 69 14.42 10.62 -14.32
CA LEU A 69 14.63 11.83 -15.12
C LEU A 69 15.17 12.99 -14.27
N ILE A 70 14.68 13.18 -13.03
CA ILE A 70 15.22 14.19 -12.11
C ILE A 70 16.67 13.88 -11.73
N VAL A 71 16.98 12.62 -11.39
CA VAL A 71 18.36 12.20 -11.10
C VAL A 71 19.26 12.45 -12.31
N ALA A 72 18.81 12.11 -13.52
CA ALA A 72 19.56 12.35 -14.74
C ALA A 72 19.74 13.84 -15.05
N ALA A 73 18.74 14.69 -14.77
CA ALA A 73 18.81 16.14 -14.96
C ALA A 73 19.77 16.82 -13.97
N LEU A 74 19.94 16.26 -12.78
CA LEU A 74 20.91 16.75 -11.78
C LEU A 74 22.36 16.42 -12.15
N LEU A 75 22.60 15.45 -13.05
CA LEU A 75 23.94 15.12 -13.52
C LEU A 75 24.42 16.19 -14.53
N PRO A 76 25.61 16.79 -14.33
CA PRO A 76 26.17 17.79 -15.23
C PRO A 76 26.80 17.12 -16.47
N VAL A 77 26.00 16.37 -17.24
CA VAL A 77 26.41 15.69 -18.47
C VAL A 77 25.67 16.30 -19.65
N ASP A 78 26.40 16.97 -20.54
CA ASP A 78 25.83 17.72 -21.67
C ASP A 78 24.93 16.85 -22.57
N ALA A 79 25.36 15.61 -22.86
CA ALA A 79 24.58 14.68 -23.67
C ALA A 79 23.22 14.32 -23.05
N VAL A 80 23.17 14.19 -21.72
CA VAL A 80 21.94 13.87 -20.98
C VAL A 80 21.02 15.08 -20.97
N GLN A 81 21.56 16.28 -20.67
CA GLN A 81 20.79 17.52 -20.67
C GLN A 81 20.22 17.86 -22.05
N GLN A 82 21.00 17.68 -23.12
CA GLN A 82 20.51 17.86 -24.50
C GLN A 82 19.42 16.85 -24.85
N THR A 83 19.56 15.59 -24.42
CA THR A 83 18.55 14.55 -24.71
C THR A 83 17.23 14.83 -24.00
N ILE A 84 17.28 15.21 -22.72
CA ILE A 84 16.10 15.63 -21.95
C ILE A 84 15.50 16.89 -22.57
N GLY A 85 16.34 17.89 -22.89
CA GLY A 85 15.95 19.16 -23.49
C GLY A 85 15.42 19.05 -24.92
N ASN A 86 15.66 17.96 -25.64
CA ASN A 86 15.07 17.71 -26.95
C ASN A 86 13.75 16.90 -26.85
N SER A 87 13.51 16.20 -25.74
CA SER A 87 12.30 15.40 -25.54
C SER A 87 11.18 16.23 -24.93
N SER A 88 10.08 16.39 -25.66
CA SER A 88 8.88 17.06 -25.15
C SER A 88 8.22 16.28 -24.00
N ILE A 89 8.31 14.95 -24.04
CA ILE A 89 7.74 14.08 -23.00
C ILE A 89 8.55 14.16 -21.71
N ALA A 90 9.89 14.15 -21.80
CA ALA A 90 10.74 14.26 -20.62
C ALA A 90 10.58 15.61 -19.92
N ARG A 91 10.52 16.71 -20.68
CA ARG A 91 10.23 18.05 -20.16
C ARG A 91 8.86 18.11 -19.50
N LEU A 92 7.82 17.57 -20.14
CA LEU A 92 6.49 17.55 -19.56
C LEU A 92 6.44 16.80 -18.22
N ILE A 93 7.12 15.65 -18.10
CA ILE A 93 7.19 14.89 -16.85
C ILE A 93 7.91 15.67 -15.75
N ILE A 94 9.03 16.32 -16.07
CA ILE A 94 9.81 17.11 -15.09
C ILE A 94 9.05 18.37 -14.67
N ASP A 95 8.50 19.11 -15.63
CA ASP A 95 7.94 20.46 -15.41
C ASP A 95 6.51 20.43 -14.84
N HIS A 96 5.69 19.41 -15.17
CA HIS A 96 4.28 19.34 -14.77
C HIS A 96 4.00 18.43 -13.56
N THR A 97 5.04 17.96 -12.85
CA THR A 97 4.87 17.20 -11.59
C THR A 97 5.30 18.01 -10.35
N PRO A 98 4.77 19.23 -10.13
CA PRO A 98 5.30 20.18 -9.15
C PRO A 98 5.09 19.77 -7.68
N PHE A 99 4.17 18.85 -7.38
CA PHE A 99 3.93 18.41 -6.00
C PHE A 99 5.04 17.50 -5.46
N LEU A 100 5.60 16.63 -6.30
CA LEU A 100 6.57 15.62 -5.86
C LEU A 100 7.99 16.17 -5.77
N SER A 101 8.34 17.16 -6.60
CA SER A 101 9.65 17.82 -6.55
C SER A 101 9.84 18.61 -5.25
N GLY A 102 8.81 19.33 -4.79
CA GLY A 102 8.83 20.02 -3.50
C GLY A 102 8.96 19.06 -2.32
N TRP A 103 8.17 17.97 -2.32
CA TRP A 103 8.23 16.96 -1.26
C TRP A 103 9.57 16.20 -1.21
N LEU A 104 10.16 15.88 -2.37
CA LEU A 104 11.46 15.22 -2.42
C LEU A 104 12.59 16.13 -1.94
N GLN A 105 12.52 17.44 -2.25
CA GLN A 105 13.45 18.43 -1.72
C GLN A 105 13.33 18.55 -0.20
N GLU A 106 12.12 18.59 0.35
CA GLU A 106 11.88 18.57 1.79
C GLU A 106 12.51 17.33 2.45
N LEU A 107 12.28 16.12 1.90
CA LEU A 107 12.83 14.88 2.46
C LEU A 107 14.35 14.75 2.36
N TRP A 108 14.95 15.30 1.31
CA TRP A 108 16.38 15.14 1.03
C TRP A 108 17.22 16.24 1.66
N ILE A 109 16.65 17.45 1.80
CA ILE A 109 17.38 18.65 2.24
C ILE A 109 17.13 18.91 3.73
N SER A 110 15.95 18.58 4.27
CA SER A 110 15.74 18.67 5.71
C SER A 110 16.55 17.57 6.40
N PRO A 111 17.42 17.91 7.37
CA PRO A 111 17.90 16.93 8.33
C PRO A 111 16.65 16.26 8.90
N VAL A 112 16.62 14.93 8.93
CA VAL A 112 15.63 14.23 9.75
C VAL A 112 15.94 14.63 11.18
N ASP A 113 15.28 15.68 11.66
CA ASP A 113 15.23 16.01 13.08
C ASP A 113 14.40 14.89 13.72
N VAL A 114 15.11 13.84 14.10
CA VAL A 114 14.62 12.80 15.00
C VAL A 114 14.53 13.47 16.36
N ASP A 115 13.35 13.99 16.70
CA ASP A 115 12.98 14.23 18.10
C ASP A 115 13.00 12.91 18.89
#